data_AF-A0A6P8BF68-F1
#
_entry.id   AF-A0A6P8BF68-F1
#
_cell.length_a   1.000
_cell.length_b   1.000
_cell.length_c   1.000
_cell.angle_alpha   90.00
_cell.angle_beta   90.00
_cell.angle_gamma   90.00
#
_symmetry.space_group_name_H-M   'P 1'
#
loop_
_entity.id
_entity.type
_entity.pdbx_description
1 polymer ?
#
loop_
_entity_poly.entity_id
_entity_poly.type
_entity_poly.pdbx_seq_one_letter_code
_entity_poly.pdbx_strand_id
1 'polypeptide(L)'
;MSSSQEGVPERHQLDSQAPLSEMFHERAIFVNRAATGTAPEVPADTLKRVREFHRQLIDFEPTPLMQLVQPEVDAQIFVKDESRRAGHGSFKILGTSWAIYRAVVGKLGLSEEASMQEVAAAARDNAVVLYASGEIMHGHAVAYMAEQLGIEAKIYMPSDCPLQDKLAVGDQATLVPAGNNLDQALSEARNDSLRDANGLLISDCAIEGYEQIPRFIVEDYSTIFTELDEQLKALGVEPTLILVPVGVGSLAQAAVRHYKTERRLPAHRCAIVTVEPEDADCLYLSIRDEQATEVKPGFTNMHGINCGVVSKIAFPELLHTVDACVTVCVRRADEACREMGRSGVPNGPCGAATLAALWRLQAAVINSGFIAGLFGHHSNVILLNTEGTRFYNMRRGHFRQNCSHYSPPGAVMVREGNSLIVTAHPTDQGSALRGPAGVGAVGGDANTDTSVHGARY
;
A
#
# COMPACT_ATOMS: atom_id res chain seq x y z
N MET A 1 -19.47 -25.77 54.52
CA MET A 1 -19.38 -24.84 53.36
C MET A 1 -18.85 -23.52 53.88
N SER A 2 -17.59 -23.18 53.57
CA SER A 2 -17.05 -21.81 53.51
C SER A 2 -15.56 -21.92 53.23
N SER A 3 -15.20 -21.57 52.00
CA SER A 3 -13.85 -21.47 51.44
C SER A 3 -13.13 -20.22 51.95
N SER A 4 -11.86 -20.35 52.36
CA SER A 4 -10.93 -19.23 52.47
C SER A 4 -10.04 -19.22 51.22
N GLN A 5 -10.27 -18.26 50.33
CA GLN A 5 -9.43 -17.98 49.17
C GLN A 5 -8.16 -17.24 49.62
N GLU A 6 -7.02 -17.72 49.12
CA GLU A 6 -5.75 -17.01 49.11
C GLU A 6 -5.81 -15.78 48.19
N GLY A 7 -5.14 -14.70 48.59
CA GLY A 7 -5.15 -13.40 47.95
C GLY A 7 -4.49 -13.38 46.58
N VAL A 8 -5.13 -12.67 45.64
CA VAL A 8 -4.57 -12.24 44.36
C VAL A 8 -3.84 -10.90 44.60
N PRO A 9 -2.63 -10.67 44.06
CA PRO A 9 -1.97 -9.38 44.19
C PRO A 9 -2.64 -8.33 43.29
N GLU A 10 -2.88 -7.15 43.86
CA GLU A 10 -3.44 -5.98 43.17
C GLU A 10 -2.60 -5.60 41.95
N ARG A 11 -3.23 -5.54 40.77
CA ARG A 11 -2.65 -4.88 39.59
C ARG A 11 -2.71 -3.37 39.81
N HIS A 12 -1.57 -2.71 39.71
CA HIS A 12 -1.47 -1.26 39.59
C HIS A 12 -2.44 -0.75 38.50
N GLN A 13 -3.41 0.06 38.90
CA GLN A 13 -4.18 0.90 37.99
C GLN A 13 -3.22 1.94 37.40
N LEU A 14 -3.01 1.89 36.08
CA LEU A 14 -2.38 2.96 35.32
C LEU A 14 -3.30 4.18 35.33
N ASP A 15 -2.79 5.29 35.84
CA ASP A 15 -3.47 6.58 35.92
C ASP A 15 -3.96 7.04 34.54
N SER A 16 -5.27 7.29 34.43
CA SER A 16 -5.98 7.58 33.19
C SER A 16 -6.01 9.07 32.81
N GLN A 17 -4.97 9.83 33.21
CA GLN A 17 -4.95 11.29 33.06
C GLN A 17 -3.71 11.86 32.33
N ALA A 18 -3.01 11.07 31.51
CA ALA A 18 -2.09 11.68 30.55
C ALA A 18 -2.89 12.44 29.47
N PRO A 19 -2.58 13.70 29.15
CA PRO A 19 -3.17 14.38 28.00
C PRO A 19 -2.84 13.56 26.75
N LEU A 20 -3.85 13.20 25.95
CA LEU A 20 -3.67 12.43 24.70
C LEU A 20 -2.54 12.98 23.82
N SER A 21 -2.25 14.29 23.87
CA SER A 21 -1.14 14.94 23.14
C SER A 21 0.27 14.49 23.52
N GLU A 22 0.51 13.99 24.73
CA GLU A 22 1.84 13.49 25.15
C GLU A 22 2.08 12.03 24.76
N MET A 23 1.03 11.24 24.49
CA MET A 23 1.16 9.86 23.99
C MET A 23 1.57 9.78 22.51
N PHE A 24 1.44 10.87 21.74
CA PHE A 24 1.70 10.89 20.29
C PHE A 24 3.19 11.04 19.91
N HIS A 25 4.09 11.31 20.85
CA HIS A 25 5.47 11.69 20.52
C HIS A 25 6.55 10.60 20.76
N GLU A 26 6.29 9.55 21.55
CA GLU A 26 7.30 8.50 21.82
C GLU A 26 7.24 7.27 20.89
N ARG A 27 6.18 7.11 20.07
CA ARG A 27 5.91 5.88 19.30
C ARG A 27 6.12 5.97 17.78
N ALA A 28 6.77 7.03 17.31
CA ALA A 28 6.71 7.38 15.89
C ALA A 28 7.80 6.73 15.02
N ILE A 29 8.95 6.37 15.60
CA ILE A 29 10.09 5.77 14.91
C ILE A 29 10.65 4.65 15.80
N PHE A 30 10.79 3.45 15.25
CA PHE A 30 11.47 2.33 15.89
C PHE A 30 12.68 1.92 15.04
N VAL A 31 13.89 2.06 15.59
CA VAL A 31 15.12 1.58 14.94
C VAL A 31 15.32 0.11 15.31
N ASN A 32 15.29 -0.77 14.32
CA ASN A 32 15.45 -2.20 14.51
C ASN A 32 16.94 -2.56 14.62
N ARG A 33 17.43 -2.69 15.86
CA ARG A 33 18.82 -3.10 16.11
C ARG A 33 19.10 -4.55 15.76
N ALA A 34 18.06 -5.37 15.57
CA ALA A 34 18.16 -6.76 15.13
C ALA A 34 18.21 -6.91 13.60
N ALA A 35 18.26 -5.81 12.84
CA ALA A 35 18.32 -5.78 11.38
C ALA A 35 19.72 -6.16 10.81
N THR A 36 20.17 -7.36 11.13
CA THR A 36 21.47 -7.93 10.72
C THR A 36 21.34 -9.11 9.77
N GLY A 37 20.12 -9.54 9.47
CA GLY A 37 19.83 -10.69 8.63
C GLY A 37 19.92 -10.41 7.13
N THR A 38 19.75 -11.49 6.36
CA THR A 38 19.61 -11.46 4.90
C THR A 38 18.26 -12.03 4.49
N ALA A 39 17.73 -11.56 3.38
CA ALA A 39 16.54 -12.09 2.72
C ALA A 39 16.95 -13.00 1.55
N PRO A 40 16.12 -14.00 1.22
CA PRO A 40 16.35 -14.86 0.06
C PRO A 40 16.22 -14.06 -1.22
N GLU A 41 17.25 -14.12 -2.07
CA GLU A 41 17.22 -13.45 -3.37
C GLU A 41 16.20 -14.12 -4.31
N VAL A 42 15.48 -13.33 -5.10
CA VAL A 42 14.58 -13.86 -6.14
C VAL A 42 15.42 -14.53 -7.24
N PRO A 43 15.16 -15.80 -7.61
CA PRO A 43 15.94 -16.49 -8.64
C PRO A 43 15.92 -15.75 -9.98
N ALA A 44 17.07 -15.70 -10.66
CA ALA A 44 17.21 -15.00 -11.94
C ALA A 44 16.25 -15.50 -13.02
N ASP A 45 15.97 -16.80 -13.07
CA ASP A 45 14.99 -17.38 -13.99
C ASP A 45 13.56 -16.93 -13.69
N THR A 46 13.23 -16.72 -12.42
CA THR A 46 11.93 -16.15 -12.02
C THR A 46 11.82 -14.70 -12.48
N LEU A 47 12.85 -13.87 -12.25
CA LEU A 47 12.89 -12.49 -12.75
C LEU A 47 12.74 -12.43 -14.28
N LYS A 48 13.40 -13.34 -15.00
CA LYS A 48 13.30 -13.43 -16.45
C LYS A 48 11.87 -13.77 -16.91
N ARG A 49 11.20 -14.72 -16.25
CA ARG A 49 9.81 -15.10 -16.57
C ARG A 49 8.82 -13.97 -16.27
N VAL A 50 8.96 -13.30 -15.13
CA VAL A 50 8.16 -12.11 -14.78
C VAL A 50 8.29 -11.04 -15.86
N ARG A 51 9.54 -10.73 -16.26
CA ARG A 51 9.80 -9.75 -17.33
C ARG A 51 9.19 -10.15 -18.67
N GLU A 52 9.22 -11.44 -19.03
CA GLU A 52 8.59 -11.92 -20.26
C GLU A 52 7.06 -11.87 -20.19
N PHE A 53 6.49 -12.18 -19.02
CA PHE A 53 5.06 -12.03 -18.78
C PHE A 53 4.60 -10.57 -18.92
N HIS A 54 5.34 -9.61 -18.33
CA HIS A 54 4.99 -8.19 -18.44
C HIS A 54 4.97 -7.65 -19.87
N ARG A 55 5.77 -8.22 -20.78
CA ARG A 55 5.73 -7.87 -22.22
C ARG A 55 4.42 -8.25 -22.89
N GLN A 56 3.63 -9.13 -22.28
CA GLN A 56 2.29 -9.52 -22.76
C GLN A 56 1.18 -8.64 -22.19
N LEU A 57 1.48 -7.78 -21.21
CA LEU A 57 0.51 -6.84 -20.65
C LEU A 57 0.37 -5.60 -21.56
N ILE A 58 -0.86 -5.13 -21.69
CA ILE A 58 -1.18 -3.90 -22.44
C ILE A 58 -0.57 -2.70 -21.71
N ASP A 59 0.02 -1.77 -22.47
CA ASP A 59 0.60 -0.52 -21.98
C ASP A 59 1.66 -0.69 -20.85
N PHE A 60 2.36 -1.83 -20.83
CA PHE A 60 3.43 -2.06 -19.87
C PHE A 60 4.71 -1.33 -20.28
N GLU A 61 5.11 -0.36 -19.46
CA GLU A 61 6.40 0.32 -19.56
C GLU A 61 7.02 0.49 -18.17
N PRO A 62 8.36 0.59 -18.07
CA PRO A 62 9.02 0.96 -16.82
C PRO A 62 8.49 2.29 -16.29
N THR A 63 8.09 2.32 -15.03
CA THR A 63 7.52 3.55 -14.44
C THR A 63 8.58 4.61 -14.19
N PRO A 64 8.23 5.90 -14.22
CA PRO A 64 9.19 6.98 -14.02
C PRO A 64 9.91 6.93 -12.66
N LEU A 65 11.19 7.33 -12.68
CA LEU A 65 11.94 7.73 -11.49
C LEU A 65 12.11 9.24 -11.55
N MET A 66 11.45 9.98 -10.66
CA MET A 66 11.45 11.44 -10.65
C MET A 66 12.31 11.97 -9.52
N GLN A 67 13.05 13.05 -9.75
CA GLN A 67 13.73 13.76 -8.66
C GLN A 67 12.73 14.68 -7.95
N LEU A 68 12.67 14.60 -6.62
CA LEU A 68 11.85 15.48 -5.78
C LEU A 68 12.76 16.43 -5.01
N VAL A 69 12.54 17.73 -5.14
CA VAL A 69 13.34 18.75 -4.44
C VAL A 69 12.73 19.01 -3.07
N GLN A 70 13.47 18.73 -1.99
CA GLN A 70 13.13 19.09 -0.61
C GLN A 70 14.33 19.82 0.02
N PRO A 71 14.41 21.15 -0.08
CA PRO A 71 15.58 21.92 0.36
C PRO A 71 15.97 21.74 1.82
N GLU A 72 15.03 21.35 2.67
CA GLU A 72 15.20 21.11 4.10
C GLU A 72 15.76 19.72 4.45
N VAL A 73 15.88 18.83 3.47
CA VAL A 73 16.43 17.49 3.63
C VAL A 73 17.82 17.43 3.00
N ASP A 74 18.83 17.09 3.79
CA ASP A 74 20.20 16.90 3.29
C ASP A 74 20.35 15.52 2.63
N ALA A 75 19.73 15.35 1.45
CA ALA A 75 19.85 14.17 0.61
C ALA A 75 19.33 14.47 -0.81
N GLN A 76 19.74 13.66 -1.79
CA GLN A 76 19.02 13.56 -3.05
C GLN A 76 17.79 12.68 -2.85
N ILE A 77 16.63 13.15 -3.29
CA ILE A 77 15.36 12.41 -3.14
C ILE A 77 14.83 12.07 -4.52
N PHE A 78 14.54 10.79 -4.71
CA PHE A 78 13.90 10.26 -5.89
C PHE A 78 12.57 9.61 -5.51
N VAL A 79 11.60 9.73 -6.40
CA VAL A 79 10.28 9.10 -6.28
C VAL A 79 10.16 8.08 -7.38
N LYS A 80 10.04 6.80 -7.01
CA LYS A 80 9.65 5.73 -7.95
C LYS A 80 8.13 5.77 -8.07
N ASP A 81 7.65 6.21 -9.23
CA ASP A 81 6.25 6.60 -9.42
C ASP A 81 5.40 5.50 -10.07
N GLU A 82 4.75 4.70 -9.23
CA GLU A 82 3.87 3.62 -9.66
C GLU A 82 2.45 4.07 -10.00
N SER A 83 2.16 5.38 -10.00
CA SER A 83 0.84 5.92 -10.37
C SER A 83 0.43 5.60 -11.81
N ARG A 84 1.40 5.31 -12.69
CA ARG A 84 1.17 5.02 -14.11
C ARG A 84 1.30 3.54 -14.46
N ARG A 85 1.54 2.66 -13.49
CA ARG A 85 1.88 1.27 -13.75
C ARG A 85 0.82 0.59 -14.62
N ALA A 86 1.21 0.26 -15.86
CA ALA A 86 0.36 -0.33 -16.89
C ALA A 86 -1.01 0.38 -17.06
N GLY A 87 -1.08 1.70 -16.80
CA GLY A 87 -2.32 2.47 -16.87
C GLY A 87 -3.33 2.23 -15.73
N HIS A 88 -2.98 1.46 -14.68
CA HIS A 88 -3.93 1.06 -13.63
C HIS A 88 -3.95 1.95 -12.39
N GLY A 89 -3.16 3.02 -12.32
CA GLY A 89 -3.19 3.93 -11.17
C GLY A 89 -2.38 3.47 -9.95
N SER A 90 -1.80 2.25 -9.96
CA SER A 90 -1.04 1.71 -8.83
C SER A 90 -0.19 0.50 -9.22
N PHE A 91 0.86 0.25 -8.44
CA PHE A 91 1.74 -0.91 -8.58
C PHE A 91 1.05 -2.27 -8.47
N LYS A 92 -0.12 -2.36 -7.82
CA LYS A 92 -0.75 -3.66 -7.49
C LYS A 92 -1.06 -4.55 -8.70
N ILE A 93 -1.23 -3.97 -9.88
CA ILE A 93 -1.42 -4.75 -11.11
C ILE A 93 -0.25 -5.70 -11.38
N LEU A 94 0.97 -5.35 -10.99
CA LEU A 94 2.17 -6.19 -11.10
C LEU A 94 1.94 -7.57 -10.46
N GLY A 95 1.93 -7.59 -9.12
CA GLY A 95 1.73 -8.80 -8.34
C GLY A 95 0.44 -9.54 -8.69
N THR A 96 -0.67 -8.82 -8.81
CA THR A 96 -1.97 -9.45 -9.05
C THR A 96 -2.06 -10.12 -10.41
N SER A 97 -1.55 -9.50 -11.48
CA SER A 97 -1.60 -10.09 -12.83
C SER A 97 -0.75 -11.35 -12.93
N TRP A 98 0.48 -11.32 -12.43
CA TRP A 98 1.36 -12.50 -12.42
C TRP A 98 0.81 -13.62 -11.55
N ALA A 99 0.27 -13.28 -10.37
CA ALA A 99 -0.28 -14.27 -9.47
C ALA A 99 -1.54 -14.94 -10.04
N ILE A 100 -2.41 -14.20 -10.71
CA ILE A 100 -3.56 -14.77 -11.42
C ILE A 100 -3.09 -15.69 -12.55
N TYR A 101 -2.16 -15.24 -13.40
CA TYR A 101 -1.59 -16.05 -14.47
C TYR A 101 -1.04 -17.39 -13.93
N ARG A 102 -0.18 -17.33 -12.91
CA ARG A 102 0.41 -18.53 -12.30
C ARG A 102 -0.62 -19.41 -11.59
N ALA A 103 -1.61 -18.82 -10.93
CA ALA A 103 -2.67 -19.56 -10.26
C ALA A 103 -3.55 -20.32 -11.25
N VAL A 104 -3.92 -19.72 -12.38
CA VAL A 104 -4.69 -20.38 -13.44
C VAL A 104 -3.87 -21.49 -14.09
N VAL A 105 -2.60 -21.22 -14.45
CA VAL A 105 -1.67 -22.23 -14.98
C VAL A 105 -1.59 -23.43 -14.04
N GLY A 106 -1.39 -23.19 -12.74
CA GLY A 106 -1.31 -24.25 -11.73
C GLY A 106 -2.63 -25.02 -11.56
N LYS A 107 -3.77 -24.32 -11.49
CA LYS A 107 -5.09 -24.94 -11.32
C LYS A 107 -5.45 -25.87 -12.48
N LEU A 108 -5.12 -25.47 -13.70
CA LEU A 108 -5.49 -26.18 -14.93
C LEU A 108 -4.39 -27.12 -15.44
N GLY A 109 -3.23 -27.16 -14.78
CA GLY A 109 -2.11 -28.02 -15.18
C GLY A 109 -1.51 -27.64 -16.54
N LEU A 110 -1.51 -26.35 -16.87
CA LEU A 110 -0.94 -25.83 -18.12
C LEU A 110 0.60 -25.81 -18.05
N SER A 111 1.24 -25.67 -19.21
CA SER A 111 2.67 -25.40 -19.28
C SER A 111 3.00 -24.07 -18.57
N GLU A 112 4.14 -24.01 -17.86
CA GLU A 112 4.62 -22.74 -17.29
C GLU A 112 4.95 -21.68 -18.35
N GLU A 113 5.16 -22.11 -19.60
CA GLU A 113 5.45 -21.27 -20.76
C GLU A 113 4.20 -20.94 -21.59
N ALA A 114 3.00 -21.29 -21.13
CA ALA A 114 1.76 -21.00 -21.83
C ALA A 114 1.58 -19.49 -22.05
N SER A 115 1.18 -19.10 -23.25
CA SER A 115 0.85 -17.71 -23.57
C SER A 115 -0.39 -17.23 -22.80
N MET A 116 -0.52 -15.92 -22.61
CA MET A 116 -1.73 -15.34 -22.02
C MET A 116 -3.01 -15.74 -22.75
N GLN A 117 -2.96 -15.92 -24.07
CA GLN A 117 -4.11 -16.34 -24.87
C GLN A 117 -4.52 -17.80 -24.58
N GLU A 118 -3.55 -18.70 -24.42
CA GLU A 118 -3.80 -20.11 -24.06
C GLU A 118 -4.38 -20.20 -22.64
N VAL A 119 -3.81 -19.44 -21.69
CA VAL A 119 -4.31 -19.37 -20.32
C VAL A 119 -5.75 -18.84 -20.29
N ALA A 120 -6.04 -17.77 -21.04
CA ALA A 120 -7.38 -17.20 -21.12
C ALA A 120 -8.40 -18.17 -21.73
N ALA A 121 -8.04 -18.87 -22.81
CA ALA A 121 -8.91 -19.88 -23.42
C ALA A 121 -9.24 -21.01 -22.43
N ALA A 122 -8.22 -21.59 -21.79
CA ALA A 122 -8.40 -22.66 -20.83
C ALA A 122 -9.21 -22.22 -19.60
N ALA A 123 -8.99 -20.99 -19.10
CA ALA A 123 -9.74 -20.43 -17.98
C ALA A 123 -11.24 -20.31 -18.28
N ARG A 124 -11.60 -19.88 -19.49
CA ARG A 124 -12.99 -19.80 -19.95
C ARG A 124 -13.62 -21.17 -20.13
N ASP A 125 -12.93 -22.10 -20.79
CA ASP A 125 -13.43 -23.45 -21.05
C ASP A 125 -13.70 -24.23 -19.76
N ASN A 126 -12.97 -23.92 -18.68
CA ASN A 126 -13.15 -24.51 -17.36
C ASN A 126 -13.95 -23.63 -16.39
N ALA A 127 -14.54 -22.53 -16.86
CA ALA A 127 -15.34 -21.60 -16.07
C ALA A 127 -14.67 -21.20 -14.74
N VAL A 128 -13.38 -20.87 -14.77
CA VAL A 128 -12.63 -20.38 -13.60
C VAL A 128 -13.28 -19.10 -13.08
N VAL A 129 -13.36 -18.95 -11.76
CA VAL A 129 -13.90 -17.75 -11.10
C VAL A 129 -12.86 -17.20 -10.14
N LEU A 130 -12.57 -15.91 -10.24
CA LEU A 130 -11.68 -15.22 -9.30
C LEU A 130 -12.47 -14.68 -8.11
N TYR A 131 -11.95 -14.94 -6.92
CA TYR A 131 -12.47 -14.42 -5.66
C TYR A 131 -11.39 -13.53 -5.05
N ALA A 132 -11.73 -12.32 -4.63
CA ALA A 132 -10.82 -11.48 -3.87
C ALA A 132 -11.60 -10.69 -2.84
N SER A 133 -10.96 -10.36 -1.72
CA SER A 133 -11.34 -9.17 -0.98
C SER A 133 -10.40 -8.05 -1.39
N GLY A 134 -10.87 -6.81 -1.35
CA GLY A 134 -10.04 -5.75 -1.89
C GLY A 134 -10.37 -4.37 -1.41
N GLU A 135 -9.34 -3.75 -0.83
CA GLU A 135 -9.06 -2.34 -1.00
C GLU A 135 -8.88 -1.95 -2.48
N ILE A 136 -9.20 -0.69 -2.78
CA ILE A 136 -9.33 -0.02 -4.09
C ILE A 136 -8.53 -0.67 -5.22
N MET A 137 -7.20 -0.73 -5.08
CA MET A 137 -6.29 -1.06 -6.18
C MET A 137 -6.10 -2.57 -6.39
N HIS A 138 -6.30 -3.40 -5.36
CA HIS A 138 -6.19 -4.86 -5.50
C HIS A 138 -7.43 -5.41 -6.20
N GLY A 139 -8.62 -4.99 -5.75
CA GLY A 139 -9.88 -5.37 -6.37
C GLY A 139 -9.95 -4.94 -7.83
N HIS A 140 -9.48 -3.72 -8.15
CA HIS A 140 -9.34 -3.23 -9.52
C HIS A 140 -8.45 -4.11 -10.38
N ALA A 141 -7.25 -4.45 -9.89
CA ALA A 141 -6.33 -5.32 -10.62
C ALA A 141 -6.90 -6.73 -10.88
N VAL A 142 -7.64 -7.30 -9.91
CA VAL A 142 -8.31 -8.60 -10.08
C VAL A 142 -9.42 -8.51 -11.13
N ALA A 143 -10.27 -7.48 -11.05
CA ALA A 143 -11.37 -7.27 -12.01
C ALA A 143 -10.85 -7.07 -13.43
N TYR A 144 -9.82 -6.24 -13.60
CA TYR A 144 -9.17 -6.05 -14.89
C TYR A 144 -8.62 -7.37 -15.47
N MET A 145 -7.90 -8.16 -14.65
CA MET A 145 -7.36 -9.44 -15.12
C MET A 145 -8.46 -10.45 -15.45
N ALA A 146 -9.58 -10.43 -14.72
CA ALA A 146 -10.74 -11.25 -15.04
C ALA A 146 -11.32 -10.90 -16.42
N GLU A 147 -11.44 -9.60 -16.72
CA GLU A 147 -11.84 -9.10 -18.04
C GLU A 147 -10.87 -9.54 -19.14
N GLN A 148 -9.55 -9.40 -18.93
CA GLN A 148 -8.53 -9.83 -19.91
C GLN A 148 -8.58 -11.34 -20.19
N LEU A 149 -8.89 -12.15 -19.18
CA LEU A 149 -9.04 -13.59 -19.32
C LEU A 149 -10.45 -13.98 -19.83
N GLY A 150 -11.42 -13.06 -19.79
CA GLY A 150 -12.82 -13.29 -20.12
C GLY A 150 -13.55 -14.22 -19.13
N ILE A 151 -13.20 -14.13 -17.85
CA ILE A 151 -13.77 -14.94 -16.76
C ILE A 151 -14.45 -14.07 -15.69
N GLU A 152 -15.20 -14.68 -14.78
CA GLU A 152 -15.89 -13.95 -13.71
C GLU A 152 -14.92 -13.59 -12.56
N ALA A 153 -15.10 -12.39 -12.00
CA ALA A 153 -14.52 -12.00 -10.71
C ALA A 153 -15.60 -11.58 -9.72
N LYS A 154 -15.42 -11.99 -8.46
CA LYS A 154 -16.22 -11.59 -7.30
C LYS A 154 -15.34 -10.87 -6.29
N ILE A 155 -15.61 -9.58 -6.07
CA ILE A 155 -14.82 -8.72 -5.19
C ILE A 155 -15.61 -8.41 -3.93
N TYR A 156 -15.13 -8.93 -2.80
CA TYR A 156 -15.76 -8.82 -1.50
C TYR A 156 -15.32 -7.52 -0.83
N MET A 157 -16.29 -6.67 -0.51
CA MET A 157 -16.06 -5.34 0.03
C MET A 157 -16.77 -5.13 1.36
N PRO A 158 -16.11 -4.54 2.37
CA PRO A 158 -16.74 -4.13 3.61
C PRO A 158 -17.93 -3.20 3.39
N SER A 159 -18.91 -3.29 4.28
CA SER A 159 -20.13 -2.46 4.21
C SER A 159 -19.83 -0.95 4.25
N ASP A 160 -18.76 -0.55 4.91
CA ASP A 160 -18.29 0.84 5.06
C ASP A 160 -17.26 1.27 4.01
N CYS A 161 -17.02 0.43 2.99
CA CYS A 161 -16.16 0.75 1.86
C CYS A 161 -16.66 2.03 1.14
N PRO A 162 -15.83 3.09 1.02
CA PRO A 162 -16.19 4.33 0.36
C PRO A 162 -16.68 4.12 -1.08
N LEU A 163 -17.60 4.97 -1.55
CA LEU A 163 -18.18 4.83 -2.90
C LEU A 163 -17.12 4.90 -4.00
N GLN A 164 -16.16 5.81 -3.89
CA GLN A 164 -15.06 5.95 -4.85
C GLN A 164 -14.23 4.65 -4.99
N ASP A 165 -14.14 3.85 -3.92
CA ASP A 165 -13.39 2.60 -3.86
C ASP A 165 -14.16 1.51 -4.63
N LYS A 166 -15.50 1.51 -4.54
CA LYS A 166 -16.39 0.65 -5.34
C LYS A 166 -16.33 1.01 -6.83
N LEU A 167 -16.33 2.31 -7.13
CA LEU A 167 -16.26 2.81 -8.51
C LEU A 167 -14.93 2.49 -9.18
N ALA A 168 -13.83 2.37 -8.43
CA ALA A 168 -12.52 2.02 -8.98
C ALA A 168 -12.48 0.62 -9.58
N VAL A 169 -13.21 -0.34 -9.01
CA VAL A 169 -13.33 -1.71 -9.55
C VAL A 169 -14.21 -1.75 -10.81
N GLY A 170 -15.17 -0.82 -10.91
CA GLY A 170 -16.06 -0.68 -12.05
C GLY A 170 -17.04 -1.85 -12.24
N ASP A 171 -17.68 -1.89 -13.40
CA ASP A 171 -18.69 -2.91 -13.76
C ASP A 171 -18.07 -4.24 -14.25
N GLN A 172 -16.74 -4.36 -14.19
CA GLN A 172 -15.96 -5.51 -14.68
C GLN A 172 -16.00 -6.72 -13.75
N ALA A 173 -16.49 -6.54 -12.52
CA ALA A 173 -16.60 -7.61 -11.53
C ALA A 173 -17.88 -7.50 -10.71
N THR A 174 -18.31 -8.63 -10.15
CA THR A 174 -19.41 -8.68 -9.19
C THR A 174 -18.93 -8.17 -7.84
N LEU A 175 -19.45 -7.03 -7.38
CA LEU A 175 -19.20 -6.54 -6.04
C LEU A 175 -20.10 -7.27 -5.02
N VAL A 176 -19.48 -7.89 -4.02
CA VAL A 176 -20.16 -8.64 -2.95
C VAL A 176 -19.99 -7.90 -1.62
N PRO A 177 -21.06 -7.33 -1.04
CA PRO A 177 -20.99 -6.77 0.30
C PRO A 177 -20.68 -7.87 1.33
N ALA A 178 -19.63 -7.68 2.13
CA ALA A 178 -19.10 -8.72 3.01
C ALA A 178 -18.47 -8.12 4.28
N GLY A 179 -18.95 -8.53 5.44
CA GLY A 179 -18.44 -8.07 6.73
C GLY A 179 -18.47 -6.55 7.00
N ASN A 180 -17.79 -6.18 8.08
CA ASN A 180 -17.63 -4.80 8.56
C ASN A 180 -16.20 -4.26 8.40
N ASN A 181 -15.26 -5.10 7.94
CA ASN A 181 -13.87 -4.71 7.68
C ASN A 181 -13.23 -5.65 6.65
N LEU A 182 -12.04 -5.28 6.17
CA LEU A 182 -11.35 -5.99 5.08
C LEU A 182 -11.02 -7.45 5.44
N ASP A 183 -10.67 -7.73 6.70
CA ASP A 183 -10.34 -9.08 7.16
C ASP A 183 -11.58 -10.00 7.14
N GLN A 184 -12.74 -9.49 7.54
CA GLN A 184 -14.01 -10.22 7.43
C GLN A 184 -14.39 -10.46 5.97
N ALA A 185 -14.23 -9.45 5.11
CA ALA A 185 -14.44 -9.60 3.68
C ALA A 185 -13.50 -10.66 3.05
N LEU A 186 -12.23 -10.71 3.48
CA LEU A 186 -11.27 -11.73 3.05
C LEU A 186 -11.69 -13.13 3.49
N SER A 187 -12.15 -13.26 4.74
CA SER A 187 -12.64 -14.53 5.28
C SER A 187 -13.85 -15.04 4.48
N GLU A 188 -14.80 -14.18 4.16
CA GLU A 188 -15.97 -14.52 3.35
C GLU A 188 -15.57 -14.90 1.91
N ALA A 189 -14.71 -14.12 1.25
CA ALA A 189 -14.18 -14.42 -0.07
C ALA A 189 -13.48 -15.79 -0.11
N ARG A 190 -12.66 -16.09 0.91
CA ARG A 190 -11.99 -17.38 1.05
C ARG A 190 -13.01 -18.51 1.19
N ASN A 191 -13.99 -18.37 2.06
CA ASN A 191 -15.00 -19.39 2.30
C ASN A 191 -15.82 -19.70 1.04
N ASP A 192 -16.19 -18.69 0.26
CA ASP A 192 -16.89 -18.88 -1.02
C ASP A 192 -15.98 -19.51 -2.08
N SER A 193 -14.73 -19.07 -2.19
CA SER A 193 -13.77 -19.66 -3.12
C SER A 193 -13.53 -21.16 -2.89
N LEU A 194 -13.59 -21.60 -1.62
CA LEU A 194 -13.42 -23.00 -1.24
C LEU A 194 -14.66 -23.86 -1.50
N ARG A 195 -15.85 -23.24 -1.61
CA ARG A 195 -17.09 -23.91 -1.98
C ARG A 195 -17.24 -24.07 -3.49
N ASP A 196 -16.50 -23.29 -4.26
CA ASP A 196 -16.49 -23.29 -5.71
C ASP A 196 -15.35 -24.16 -6.25
N ALA A 197 -15.67 -25.28 -6.90
CA ALA A 197 -14.67 -26.16 -7.51
C ALA A 197 -13.80 -25.42 -8.55
N ASN A 198 -14.33 -24.36 -9.17
CA ASN A 198 -13.65 -23.55 -10.16
C ASN A 198 -13.04 -22.27 -9.55
N GLY A 199 -13.24 -22.03 -8.27
CA GLY A 199 -12.78 -20.84 -7.57
C GLY A 199 -11.26 -20.76 -7.43
N LEU A 200 -10.76 -19.52 -7.50
CA LEU A 200 -9.41 -19.12 -7.13
C LEU A 200 -9.47 -17.88 -6.24
N LEU A 201 -9.08 -18.01 -4.98
CA LEU A 201 -8.85 -16.85 -4.12
C LEU A 201 -7.58 -16.12 -4.57
N ILE A 202 -7.65 -14.81 -4.78
CA ILE A 202 -6.53 -13.93 -5.10
C ILE A 202 -6.40 -12.89 -3.99
N SER A 203 -5.43 -13.10 -3.10
CA SER A 203 -5.11 -12.19 -1.99
C SER A 203 -3.61 -12.00 -1.88
N ASP A 204 -3.19 -10.77 -1.57
CA ASP A 204 -1.80 -10.38 -1.33
C ASP A 204 -1.34 -10.65 0.11
N CYS A 205 -2.22 -11.18 0.96
CA CYS A 205 -1.92 -11.56 2.33
C CYS A 205 -1.84 -13.08 2.49
N ALA A 206 -0.63 -13.59 2.75
CA ALA A 206 -0.46 -15.00 3.13
C ALA A 206 -0.97 -15.30 4.53
N ILE A 207 -1.72 -16.39 4.61
CA ILE A 207 -2.30 -16.96 5.83
C ILE A 207 -2.08 -18.47 5.83
N GLU A 208 -2.36 -19.15 6.94
CA GLU A 208 -2.15 -20.60 7.04
C GLU A 208 -2.87 -21.36 5.91
N GLY A 209 -2.13 -22.23 5.23
CA GLY A 209 -2.62 -22.99 4.08
C GLY A 209 -2.89 -22.15 2.81
N TYR A 210 -2.45 -20.89 2.75
CA TYR A 210 -2.58 -20.01 1.59
C TYR A 210 -1.35 -19.11 1.48
N GLU A 211 -0.31 -19.61 0.81
CA GLU A 211 0.96 -18.89 0.68
C GLU A 211 1.44 -18.75 -0.77
N GLN A 212 1.03 -19.65 -1.65
CA GLN A 212 1.59 -19.73 -3.00
C GLN A 212 1.26 -18.49 -3.84
N ILE A 213 0.01 -18.03 -3.83
CA ILE A 213 -0.43 -16.84 -4.57
C ILE A 213 0.25 -15.57 -4.03
N PRO A 214 0.28 -15.33 -2.70
CA PRO A 214 1.09 -14.25 -2.13
C PRO A 214 2.57 -14.30 -2.51
N ARG A 215 3.17 -15.50 -2.62
CA ARG A 215 4.56 -15.63 -3.11
C ARG A 215 4.71 -15.15 -4.55
N PHE A 216 3.79 -15.49 -5.44
CA PHE A 216 3.79 -14.95 -6.80
C PHE A 216 3.66 -13.42 -6.80
N ILE A 217 2.78 -12.86 -5.96
CA ILE A 217 2.64 -11.40 -5.84
C ILE A 217 3.97 -10.73 -5.46
N VAL A 218 4.68 -11.29 -4.48
CA VAL A 218 5.99 -10.79 -4.02
C VAL A 218 7.07 -10.97 -5.09
N GLU A 219 7.06 -12.09 -5.83
CA GLU A 219 7.97 -12.32 -6.97
C GLU A 219 7.85 -11.18 -7.99
N ASP A 220 6.63 -10.78 -8.34
CA ASP A 220 6.42 -9.78 -9.38
C ASP A 220 6.81 -8.36 -8.94
N TYR A 221 6.56 -8.01 -7.67
CA TYR A 221 6.97 -6.72 -7.10
C TYR A 221 8.49 -6.47 -7.16
N SER A 222 9.31 -7.50 -7.37
CA SER A 222 10.76 -7.34 -7.67
C SER A 222 11.04 -6.50 -8.92
N THR A 223 10.07 -6.40 -9.83
CA THR A 223 10.14 -5.58 -11.05
C THR A 223 10.34 -4.11 -10.73
N ILE A 224 9.68 -3.59 -9.69
CA ILE A 224 9.82 -2.19 -9.24
C ILE A 224 11.28 -1.88 -8.93
N PHE A 225 11.95 -2.79 -8.20
CA PHE A 225 13.32 -2.62 -7.76
C PHE A 225 14.35 -2.91 -8.86
N THR A 226 14.02 -3.81 -9.79
CA THR A 226 14.85 -4.05 -10.99
C THR A 226 14.87 -2.81 -11.89
N GLU A 227 13.70 -2.22 -12.15
CA GLU A 227 13.61 -0.97 -12.91
C GLU A 227 14.29 0.20 -12.17
N LEU A 228 14.09 0.29 -10.86
CA LEU A 228 14.72 1.32 -10.02
C LEU A 228 16.24 1.26 -10.13
N ASP A 229 16.84 0.07 -10.04
CA ASP A 229 18.28 -0.10 -10.19
C ASP A 229 18.77 0.28 -11.60
N GLU A 230 18.05 -0.12 -12.65
CA GLU A 230 18.39 0.25 -14.04
C GLU A 230 18.39 1.79 -14.20
N GLN A 231 17.40 2.46 -13.61
CA GLN A 231 17.25 3.92 -13.65
C GLN A 231 18.30 4.66 -12.81
N LEU A 232 18.56 4.22 -11.58
CA LEU A 232 19.59 4.81 -10.71
C LEU A 232 20.99 4.62 -11.29
N LYS A 233 21.27 3.44 -11.87
CA LYS A 233 22.53 3.18 -12.57
C LYS A 233 22.74 4.12 -13.76
N ALA A 234 21.68 4.44 -14.52
CA ALA A 234 21.76 5.41 -15.61
C ALA A 234 22.09 6.83 -15.12
N LEU A 235 21.75 7.15 -13.87
CA LEU A 235 22.10 8.40 -13.19
C LEU A 235 23.47 8.34 -12.47
N GLY A 236 24.12 7.17 -12.44
CA GLY A 236 25.40 6.98 -11.76
C GLY A 236 25.31 7.02 -10.23
N VAL A 237 24.15 6.71 -9.66
CA VAL A 237 23.90 6.69 -8.20
C VAL A 237 23.40 5.33 -7.73
N GLU A 238 23.53 5.06 -6.44
CA GLU A 238 22.97 3.87 -5.76
C GLU A 238 22.10 4.29 -4.58
N PRO A 239 21.00 3.57 -4.27
CA PRO A 239 20.05 3.98 -3.24
C PRO A 239 20.64 3.76 -1.85
N THR A 240 20.66 4.78 -0.99
CA THR A 240 21.13 4.64 0.40
C THR A 240 20.00 4.35 1.38
N LEU A 241 18.79 4.79 1.05
CA LEU A 241 17.58 4.61 1.85
C LEU A 241 16.38 4.41 0.92
N ILE A 242 15.53 3.43 1.22
CA ILE A 242 14.23 3.27 0.57
C ILE A 242 13.15 3.30 1.66
N LEU A 243 12.19 4.21 1.49
CA LEU A 243 10.98 4.26 2.30
C LEU A 243 9.85 3.49 1.62
N VAL A 244 9.33 2.47 2.30
CA VAL A 244 8.35 1.53 1.76
C VAL A 244 7.04 1.61 2.56
N PRO A 245 5.92 2.01 1.94
CA PRO A 245 4.61 1.89 2.57
C PRO A 245 4.27 0.42 2.85
N VAL A 246 3.71 0.13 4.02
CA VAL A 246 3.38 -1.23 4.45
C VAL A 246 1.93 -1.33 4.89
N GLY A 247 1.18 -2.18 4.20
CA GLY A 247 -0.03 -2.81 4.74
C GLY A 247 0.32 -4.20 5.29
N VAL A 248 0.06 -5.25 4.51
CA VAL A 248 0.41 -6.64 4.90
C VAL A 248 1.90 -6.99 4.75
N GLY A 249 2.72 -6.10 4.18
CA GLY A 249 4.18 -6.26 4.09
C GLY A 249 4.74 -6.85 2.79
N SER A 250 3.91 -7.24 1.82
CA SER A 250 4.36 -7.91 0.58
C SER A 250 5.30 -7.05 -0.29
N LEU A 251 5.08 -5.73 -0.36
CA LEU A 251 5.99 -4.81 -1.07
C LEU A 251 7.33 -4.66 -0.33
N ALA A 252 7.30 -4.53 1.00
CA ALA A 252 8.52 -4.48 1.81
C ALA A 252 9.31 -5.80 1.72
N GLN A 253 8.61 -6.94 1.64
CA GLN A 253 9.24 -8.23 1.42
C GLN A 253 10.02 -8.25 0.10
N ALA A 254 9.42 -7.77 -0.99
CA ALA A 254 10.11 -7.66 -2.27
C ALA A 254 11.32 -6.70 -2.17
N ALA A 255 11.23 -5.60 -1.43
CA ALA A 255 12.34 -4.68 -1.21
C ALA A 255 13.53 -5.34 -0.51
N VAL A 256 13.29 -6.09 0.58
CA VAL A 256 14.36 -6.75 1.32
C VAL A 256 14.95 -7.91 0.54
N ARG A 257 14.15 -8.68 -0.21
CA ARG A 257 14.64 -9.72 -1.13
C ARG A 257 15.51 -9.18 -2.26
N HIS A 258 15.38 -7.90 -2.59
CA HIS A 258 16.19 -7.25 -3.60
C HIS A 258 17.47 -6.64 -3.01
N TYR A 259 17.38 -5.91 -1.90
CA TYR A 259 18.49 -5.11 -1.35
C TYR A 259 19.21 -5.72 -0.14
N LYS A 260 18.57 -6.61 0.61
CA LYS A 260 19.10 -7.21 1.84
C LYS A 260 19.59 -8.64 1.63
N THR A 261 20.24 -8.93 0.50
CA THR A 261 20.73 -10.28 0.18
C THR A 261 22.21 -10.45 0.56
N GLU A 262 22.66 -11.70 0.73
CA GLU A 262 24.08 -12.02 0.96
C GLU A 262 25.00 -11.45 -0.11
N ARG A 263 24.51 -11.38 -1.36
CA ARG A 263 25.24 -10.84 -2.50
C ARG A 263 25.39 -9.32 -2.43
N ARG A 264 24.33 -8.60 -2.03
CA ARG A 264 24.28 -7.13 -2.12
C ARG A 264 24.80 -6.42 -0.88
N LEU A 265 24.52 -6.93 0.32
CA LEU A 265 24.90 -6.26 1.56
C LEU A 265 26.40 -5.92 1.67
N PRO A 266 27.34 -6.80 1.24
CA PRO A 266 28.78 -6.47 1.28
C PRO A 266 29.20 -5.44 0.24
N ALA A 267 28.48 -5.35 -0.89
CA ALA A 267 28.81 -4.46 -2.00
C ALA A 267 28.25 -3.05 -1.77
N HIS A 268 26.99 -2.95 -1.34
CA HIS A 268 26.31 -1.69 -1.10
C HIS A 268 25.19 -1.88 -0.06
N ARG A 269 25.26 -1.12 1.04
CA ARG A 269 24.24 -1.20 2.09
C ARG A 269 23.17 -0.13 1.85
N CYS A 270 21.99 -0.57 1.39
CA CYS A 270 20.78 0.24 1.37
C CYS A 270 19.98 0.02 2.65
N ALA A 271 19.56 1.09 3.33
CA ALA A 271 18.60 1.02 4.43
C ALA A 271 17.17 0.85 3.89
N ILE A 272 16.37 -0.02 4.52
CA ILE A 272 14.95 -0.18 4.23
C ILE A 272 14.16 0.29 5.46
N VAL A 273 13.35 1.32 5.27
CA VAL A 273 12.49 1.88 6.33
C VAL A 273 11.03 1.70 5.93
N THR A 274 10.25 1.05 6.79
CA THR A 274 8.83 0.81 6.54
C THR A 274 7.98 1.96 7.08
N VAL A 275 6.85 2.21 6.41
CA VAL A 275 5.93 3.29 6.75
C VAL A 275 4.51 2.76 6.89
N GLU A 276 3.91 2.96 8.06
CA GLU A 276 2.55 2.49 8.39
C GLU A 276 1.69 3.64 8.93
N PRO A 277 0.35 3.59 8.80
CA PRO A 277 -0.53 4.48 9.55
C PRO A 277 -0.38 4.27 11.06
N GLU A 278 -0.43 5.34 11.86
CA GLU A 278 -0.44 5.24 13.33
C GLU A 278 -1.59 4.37 13.87
N ASP A 279 -2.69 4.26 13.12
CA ASP A 279 -3.87 3.46 13.47
C ASP A 279 -3.87 2.05 12.84
N ALA A 280 -2.80 1.63 12.16
CA ALA A 280 -2.67 0.33 11.49
C ALA A 280 -1.20 -0.15 11.42
N ASP A 281 -0.47 -0.03 12.54
CA ASP A 281 0.98 -0.22 12.66
C ASP A 281 1.38 -1.67 13.00
N CYS A 282 0.74 -2.65 12.37
CA CYS A 282 0.93 -4.07 12.70
C CYS A 282 2.38 -4.55 12.53
N LEU A 283 3.12 -4.12 11.50
CA LEU A 283 4.52 -4.50 11.31
C LEU A 283 5.43 -3.81 12.32
N TYR A 284 5.22 -2.53 12.61
CA TYR A 284 5.94 -1.78 13.65
C TYR A 284 5.88 -2.53 14.98
N LEU A 285 4.68 -2.88 15.43
CA LEU A 285 4.50 -3.62 16.68
C LEU A 285 5.10 -5.03 16.58
N SER A 286 4.92 -5.69 15.43
CA SER A 286 5.44 -7.05 15.24
C SER A 286 6.97 -7.12 15.30
N ILE A 287 7.66 -6.14 14.71
CA ILE A 287 9.13 -6.06 14.75
C ILE A 287 9.59 -5.65 16.15
N ARG A 288 8.95 -4.64 16.76
CA ARG A 288 9.29 -4.17 18.12
C ARG A 288 9.18 -5.30 19.15
N ASP A 289 8.13 -6.10 19.04
CA ASP A 289 7.82 -7.17 20.00
C ASP A 289 8.40 -8.53 19.59
N GLU A 290 9.14 -8.58 18.46
CA GLU A 290 9.74 -9.77 17.86
C GLU A 290 8.75 -10.94 17.65
N GLN A 291 7.46 -10.62 17.47
CA GLN A 291 6.38 -11.59 17.29
C GLN A 291 5.26 -11.01 16.43
N ALA A 292 4.63 -11.84 15.60
CA ALA A 292 3.50 -11.39 14.79
C ALA A 292 2.38 -10.83 15.69
N THR A 293 2.04 -9.56 15.49
CA THR A 293 1.09 -8.80 16.29
C THR A 293 -0.07 -8.35 15.40
N GLU A 294 -1.28 -8.71 15.82
CA GLU A 294 -2.51 -8.24 15.20
C GLU A 294 -2.95 -6.93 15.86
N VAL A 295 -3.33 -5.96 15.03
CA VAL A 295 -3.96 -4.72 15.46
C VAL A 295 -5.35 -4.64 14.87
N LYS A 296 -6.26 -3.94 15.55
CA LYS A 296 -7.53 -3.56 14.96
C LYS A 296 -7.33 -2.23 14.22
N PRO A 297 -7.38 -2.19 12.87
CA PRO A 297 -7.14 -0.96 12.15
C PRO A 297 -8.18 0.11 12.49
N GLY A 298 -7.70 1.33 12.69
CA GLY A 298 -8.52 2.51 12.91
C GLY A 298 -8.87 3.23 11.61
N PHE A 299 -9.18 4.53 11.74
CA PHE A 299 -9.48 5.36 10.58
C PHE A 299 -8.19 5.94 9.99
N THR A 300 -7.98 5.75 8.69
CA THR A 300 -6.91 6.41 7.94
C THR A 300 -7.35 6.76 6.53
N ASN A 301 -6.75 7.78 5.90
CA ASN A 301 -6.90 8.05 4.47
C ASN A 301 -5.98 7.18 3.59
N MET A 302 -5.05 6.47 4.22
CA MET A 302 -4.10 5.55 3.60
C MET A 302 -4.70 4.14 3.48
N HIS A 303 -5.84 3.99 2.78
CA HIS A 303 -6.61 2.74 2.73
C HIS A 303 -5.77 1.53 2.29
N GLY A 304 -4.91 1.70 1.27
CA GLY A 304 -4.04 0.65 0.72
C GLY A 304 -2.97 0.09 1.67
N ILE A 305 -2.84 0.68 2.85
CA ILE A 305 -1.92 0.25 3.92
C ILE A 305 -2.62 0.21 5.29
N ASN A 306 -3.95 0.09 5.30
CA ASN A 306 -4.77 0.02 6.51
C ASN A 306 -5.01 -1.43 6.95
N CYS A 307 -3.95 -2.17 7.25
CA CYS A 307 -4.00 -3.60 7.52
C CYS A 307 -3.85 -3.92 9.01
N GLY A 308 -4.52 -4.97 9.47
CA GLY A 308 -4.47 -5.41 10.88
C GLY A 308 -3.38 -6.45 11.15
N VAL A 309 -2.90 -7.13 10.12
CA VAL A 309 -1.96 -8.24 10.23
C VAL A 309 -0.88 -8.17 9.17
N VAL A 310 0.32 -8.63 9.53
CA VAL A 310 1.43 -8.84 8.59
C VAL A 310 1.27 -10.22 7.94
N SER A 311 1.54 -10.31 6.65
CA SER A 311 1.53 -11.56 5.91
C SER A 311 2.51 -12.58 6.51
N LYS A 312 2.05 -13.84 6.65
CA LYS A 312 2.86 -14.94 7.21
C LYS A 312 4.19 -15.18 6.49
N ILE A 313 4.23 -14.95 5.18
CA ILE A 313 5.46 -15.13 4.39
C ILE A 313 6.39 -13.92 4.48
N ALA A 314 5.87 -12.74 4.81
CA ALA A 314 6.64 -11.50 4.88
C ALA A 314 7.30 -11.34 6.25
N PHE A 315 6.55 -11.57 7.33
CA PHE A 315 7.02 -11.30 8.69
C PHE A 315 8.40 -11.91 9.03
N PRO A 316 8.68 -13.21 8.78
CA PRO A 316 9.97 -13.80 9.12
C PRO A 316 11.15 -13.15 8.41
N GLU A 317 10.95 -12.67 7.18
CA GLU A 317 12.00 -11.99 6.41
C GLU A 317 12.18 -10.55 6.92
N LEU A 318 11.08 -9.83 7.16
CA LEU A 318 11.11 -8.42 7.57
C LEU A 318 11.69 -8.22 8.98
N LEU A 319 11.46 -9.16 9.89
CA LEU A 319 11.89 -9.09 11.29
C LEU A 319 13.39 -8.77 11.45
N HIS A 320 14.24 -9.35 10.60
CA HIS A 320 15.69 -9.19 10.68
C HIS A 320 16.31 -8.40 9.53
N THR A 321 15.50 -7.80 8.65
CA THR A 321 16.02 -7.09 7.45
C THR A 321 15.52 -5.65 7.31
N VAL A 322 14.40 -5.28 7.93
CA VAL A 322 13.94 -3.88 8.00
C VAL A 322 14.77 -3.12 9.04
N ASP A 323 15.41 -2.02 8.65
CA ASP A 323 16.30 -1.27 9.56
C ASP A 323 15.55 -0.33 10.51
N ALA A 324 14.40 0.20 10.11
CA ALA A 324 13.51 0.96 10.99
C ALA A 324 12.05 0.95 10.51
N CYS A 325 11.14 1.19 11.44
CA CYS A 325 9.71 1.37 11.18
C CYS A 325 9.30 2.79 11.57
N VAL A 326 8.50 3.45 10.74
CA VAL A 326 7.96 4.79 10.99
C VAL A 326 6.46 4.75 10.87
N THR A 327 5.75 5.23 11.88
CA THR A 327 4.31 5.43 11.76
C THR A 327 4.04 6.84 11.25
N VAL A 328 2.89 7.08 10.59
CA VAL A 328 2.46 8.40 10.11
C VAL A 328 0.97 8.62 10.37
N CYS A 329 0.62 9.83 10.81
CA CYS A 329 -0.78 10.20 10.99
C CYS A 329 -1.42 10.67 9.68
N VAL A 330 -2.75 10.56 9.61
CA VAL A 330 -3.59 10.99 8.47
C VAL A 330 -3.28 12.40 7.99
N ARG A 331 -3.07 13.34 8.92
CA ARG A 331 -2.76 14.75 8.60
C ARG A 331 -1.42 14.88 7.88
N ARG A 332 -0.37 14.20 8.36
CA ARG A 332 0.96 14.26 7.75
C ARG A 332 0.97 13.62 6.36
N ALA A 333 0.23 12.52 6.17
CA ALA A 333 0.06 11.92 4.85
C ALA A 333 -0.65 12.87 3.87
N ASP A 334 -1.69 13.61 4.30
CA ASP A 334 -2.35 14.62 3.46
C ASP A 334 -1.45 15.82 3.13
N GLU A 335 -0.66 16.31 4.10
CA GLU A 335 0.33 17.38 3.87
C GLU A 335 1.38 16.95 2.83
N ALA A 336 1.93 15.74 2.96
CA ALA A 336 2.86 15.16 2.01
C ALA A 336 2.25 14.97 0.63
N CYS A 337 0.99 14.53 0.58
CA CYS A 337 0.27 14.30 -0.67
C CYS A 337 0.14 15.59 -1.49
N ARG A 338 -0.16 16.70 -0.81
CA ARG A 338 -0.19 18.04 -1.42
C ARG A 338 1.17 18.48 -1.90
N GLU A 339 2.22 18.23 -1.13
CA GLU A 339 3.57 18.66 -1.48
C GLU A 339 4.13 17.92 -2.68
N MET A 340 3.96 16.60 -2.72
CA MET A 340 4.26 15.79 -3.91
C MET A 340 3.43 16.25 -5.11
N GLY A 341 2.15 16.56 -4.90
CA GLY A 341 1.27 17.09 -5.95
C GLY A 341 1.74 18.44 -6.50
N ARG A 342 2.16 19.39 -5.65
CA ARG A 342 2.75 20.67 -6.09
C ARG A 342 4.03 20.48 -6.90
N SER A 343 4.78 19.43 -6.58
CA SER A 343 5.99 19.04 -7.28
C SER A 343 5.73 18.25 -8.58
N GLY A 344 4.46 18.12 -8.99
CA GLY A 344 4.07 17.47 -10.24
C GLY A 344 4.00 15.94 -10.17
N VAL A 345 4.08 15.34 -8.98
CA VAL A 345 3.97 13.89 -8.79
C VAL A 345 2.50 13.49 -8.56
N PRO A 346 1.84 12.76 -9.48
CA PRO A 346 0.50 12.23 -9.25
C PRO A 346 0.57 11.22 -8.12
N ASN A 347 -0.19 11.43 -7.04
CA ASN A 347 -0.07 10.60 -5.86
C ASN A 347 -1.36 10.53 -5.04
N GLY A 348 -1.48 9.45 -4.26
CA GLY A 348 -2.46 9.32 -3.18
C GLY A 348 -1.79 9.20 -1.81
N PRO A 349 -2.58 9.20 -0.71
CA PRO A 349 -2.07 9.19 0.66
C PRO A 349 -1.11 8.02 0.96
N CYS A 350 -1.30 6.84 0.38
CA CYS A 350 -0.45 5.67 0.65
C CYS A 350 0.98 5.87 0.10
N GLY A 351 1.11 6.44 -1.11
CA GLY A 351 2.41 6.78 -1.68
C GLY A 351 3.06 7.96 -0.96
N ALA A 352 2.26 8.99 -0.68
CA ALA A 352 2.72 10.20 0.03
C ALA A 352 3.17 9.97 1.47
N ALA A 353 2.71 8.89 2.10
CA ALA A 353 3.18 8.46 3.42
C ALA A 353 4.72 8.38 3.51
N THR A 354 5.39 8.01 2.42
CA THR A 354 6.86 7.95 2.37
C THR A 354 7.51 9.31 2.57
N LEU A 355 6.99 10.38 1.96
CA LEU A 355 7.49 11.74 2.19
C LEU A 355 7.19 12.22 3.62
N ALA A 356 6.00 11.91 4.14
CA ALA A 356 5.66 12.21 5.54
C ALA A 356 6.62 11.52 6.53
N ALA A 357 7.00 10.26 6.25
CA ALA A 357 7.98 9.53 7.05
C ALA A 357 9.39 10.11 6.90
N LEU A 358 9.79 10.53 5.70
CA LEU A 358 11.07 11.20 5.47
C LEU A 358 11.20 12.48 6.31
N TRP A 359 10.18 13.35 6.31
CA TRP A 359 10.16 14.54 7.17
C TRP A 359 10.27 14.21 8.65
N ARG A 360 9.62 13.13 9.09
CA ARG A 360 9.66 12.66 10.48
C ARG A 360 11.05 12.13 10.85
N LEU A 361 11.71 11.37 9.98
CA LEU A 361 13.10 10.94 10.16
C LEU A 361 14.05 12.15 10.23
N GLN A 362 13.89 13.11 9.31
CA GLN A 362 14.70 14.33 9.27
C GLN A 362 14.55 15.16 10.56
N ALA A 363 13.32 15.31 11.06
CA ALA A 363 13.06 16.01 12.33
C ALA A 363 13.63 15.27 13.56
N ALA A 364 13.82 13.95 13.46
CA ALA A 364 14.40 13.12 14.50
C ALA A 364 15.93 13.02 14.42
N VAL A 365 16.57 13.72 13.48
CA VAL A 365 18.04 13.82 13.42
C VAL A 365 18.52 14.62 14.64
N ILE A 366 18.81 13.87 15.70
CA ILE A 366 19.64 14.30 16.83
C ILE A 366 21.06 13.75 16.63
N ASN A 367 22.09 14.36 17.23
CA ASN A 367 23.52 13.99 17.11
C ASN A 367 23.80 12.48 16.90
N SER A 368 24.81 12.14 16.11
CA SER A 368 25.37 10.78 15.82
C SER A 368 24.48 9.56 16.16
N GLY A 369 23.99 8.87 15.14
CA GLY A 369 23.22 7.62 15.29
C GLY A 369 22.74 7.07 13.95
N PHE A 370 21.98 5.98 13.96
CA PHE A 370 21.45 5.36 12.73
C PHE A 370 20.68 6.37 11.86
N ILE A 371 19.73 7.11 12.47
CA ILE A 371 18.90 8.10 11.76
C ILE A 371 19.75 9.21 11.15
N ALA A 372 20.73 9.75 11.89
CA ALA A 372 21.64 10.76 11.36
C ALA A 372 22.48 10.24 10.20
N GLY A 373 22.87 8.95 10.22
CA GLY A 373 23.61 8.29 9.15
C GLY A 373 22.79 8.00 7.88
N LEU A 374 21.46 8.19 7.91
CA LEU A 374 20.62 8.09 6.70
C LEU A 374 20.75 9.32 5.79
N PHE A 375 21.24 10.44 6.31
CA PHE A 375 21.30 11.73 5.63
C PHE A 375 22.74 12.19 5.38
N GLY A 376 22.91 13.07 4.40
CA GLY A 376 24.18 13.63 3.97
C GLY A 376 24.22 13.84 2.45
N HIS A 377 25.22 14.61 1.98
CA HIS A 377 25.38 14.94 0.55
C HIS A 377 25.54 13.75 -0.41
N HIS A 378 25.80 12.54 0.11
CA HIS A 378 25.89 11.30 -0.67
C HIS A 378 24.65 10.40 -0.53
N SER A 379 23.67 10.81 0.28
CA SER A 379 22.44 10.05 0.47
C SER A 379 21.52 10.18 -0.73
N ASN A 380 21.09 9.03 -1.25
CA ASN A 380 20.10 8.92 -2.33
C ASN A 380 18.88 8.20 -1.76
N VAL A 381 17.89 8.98 -1.34
CA VAL A 381 16.66 8.53 -0.71
C VAL A 381 15.62 8.22 -1.78
N ILE A 382 15.05 7.03 -1.74
CA ILE A 382 13.96 6.61 -2.63
C ILE A 382 12.65 6.58 -1.86
N LEU A 383 11.67 7.29 -2.38
CA LEU A 383 10.28 7.28 -1.96
C LEU A 383 9.48 6.39 -2.93
N LEU A 384 8.84 5.33 -2.42
CA LEU A 384 7.93 4.54 -3.25
C LEU A 384 6.55 5.21 -3.27
N ASN A 385 6.20 5.83 -4.40
CA ASN A 385 4.85 6.33 -4.63
C ASN A 385 3.99 5.22 -5.22
N THR A 386 3.17 4.57 -4.39
CA THR A 386 2.46 3.32 -4.73
C THR A 386 1.14 3.52 -5.46
N GLU A 387 0.62 4.73 -5.53
CA GLU A 387 -0.68 5.03 -6.12
C GLU A 387 -0.73 6.43 -6.72
N GLY A 388 -1.57 6.62 -7.72
CA GLY A 388 -1.84 7.91 -8.34
C GLY A 388 -2.90 8.74 -7.62
N THR A 389 -3.25 9.87 -8.24
CA THR A 389 -4.27 10.80 -7.73
C THR A 389 -5.62 10.13 -7.60
N ARG A 390 -6.19 10.16 -6.39
CA ARG A 390 -7.55 9.71 -6.11
C ARG A 390 -8.24 10.59 -5.08
N PHE A 391 -9.55 10.44 -4.98
CA PHE A 391 -10.33 10.99 -3.89
C PHE A 391 -10.06 10.18 -2.61
N TYR A 392 -9.98 10.86 -1.47
CA TYR A 392 -9.88 10.23 -0.16
C TYR A 392 -10.61 11.04 0.92
N ASN A 393 -11.02 10.34 1.97
CA ASN A 393 -11.82 10.90 3.05
C ASN A 393 -10.96 11.46 4.18
N MET A 394 -11.35 12.62 4.70
CA MET A 394 -10.79 13.24 5.90
C MET A 394 -11.92 13.50 6.92
N ARG A 395 -11.80 13.02 8.17
CA ARG A 395 -12.80 13.27 9.23
C ARG A 395 -12.68 14.68 9.82
N ARG A 396 -13.82 15.32 10.10
CA ARG A 396 -13.93 16.67 10.71
C ARG A 396 -13.11 16.91 11.98
N GLY A 397 -12.93 15.89 12.83
CA GLY A 397 -12.13 16.00 14.06
C GLY A 397 -10.67 16.37 13.80
N HIS A 398 -10.14 16.01 12.62
CA HIS A 398 -8.78 16.32 12.20
C HIS A 398 -8.58 17.76 11.70
N PHE A 399 -9.65 18.56 11.58
CA PHE A 399 -9.61 19.96 11.14
C PHE A 399 -9.66 20.99 12.28
N ARG A 400 -9.87 20.57 13.54
CA ARG A 400 -10.28 21.49 14.63
C ARG A 400 -9.19 22.40 15.21
N GLN A 401 -7.97 22.41 14.67
CA GLN A 401 -6.97 23.43 14.99
C GLN A 401 -6.58 24.17 13.69
N ASN A 402 -7.12 25.38 13.54
CA ASN A 402 -6.76 26.41 12.56
C ASN A 402 -6.92 26.07 11.05
N CYS A 403 -8.17 25.87 10.59
CA CYS A 403 -8.50 25.87 9.17
C CYS A 403 -9.46 27.02 8.80
N SER A 404 -8.98 28.27 8.83
CA SER A 404 -9.65 29.39 8.15
C SER A 404 -9.14 29.63 6.72
N HIS A 405 -8.11 28.91 6.27
CA HIS A 405 -7.50 29.05 4.93
C HIS A 405 -7.23 27.71 4.24
N TYR A 406 -8.17 26.78 4.32
CA TYR A 406 -8.07 25.47 3.65
C TYR A 406 -8.76 25.53 2.28
N SER A 407 -8.06 25.98 1.24
CA SER A 407 -8.44 25.81 -0.17
C SER A 407 -7.23 26.15 -1.05
N PRO A 408 -6.36 25.17 -1.39
CA PRO A 408 -5.37 25.40 -2.43
C PRO A 408 -6.06 25.42 -3.81
N PRO A 409 -5.49 26.12 -4.81
CA PRO A 409 -5.99 26.08 -6.18
C PRO A 409 -6.07 24.64 -6.70
N GLY A 410 -7.18 24.24 -7.30
CA GLY A 410 -7.34 22.95 -7.98
C GLY A 410 -7.80 21.76 -7.13
N ALA A 411 -7.72 21.80 -5.79
CA ALA A 411 -8.27 20.72 -4.97
C ALA A 411 -9.81 20.78 -4.96
N VAL A 412 -10.47 19.70 -5.36
CA VAL A 412 -11.92 19.57 -5.22
C VAL A 412 -12.20 19.04 -3.83
N MET A 413 -12.94 19.82 -3.04
CA MET A 413 -13.45 19.38 -1.74
C MET A 413 -14.96 19.22 -1.83
N VAL A 414 -15.44 17.99 -1.65
CA VAL A 414 -16.88 17.70 -1.58
C VAL A 414 -17.23 17.32 -0.15
N ARG A 415 -18.29 17.95 0.39
CA ARG A 415 -18.78 17.66 1.73
C ARG A 415 -19.79 16.51 1.66
N GLU A 416 -19.52 15.42 2.37
CA GLU A 416 -20.43 14.28 2.51
C GLU A 416 -20.66 13.98 3.99
N GLY A 417 -21.79 14.44 4.53
CA GLY A 417 -22.13 14.28 5.95
C GLY A 417 -21.10 14.92 6.90
N ASN A 418 -20.42 14.09 7.70
CA ASN A 418 -19.36 14.46 8.63
C ASN A 418 -17.94 14.32 8.06
N SER A 419 -17.82 13.90 6.79
CA SER A 419 -16.56 13.70 6.08
C SER A 419 -16.32 14.82 5.06
N LEU A 420 -15.04 15.08 4.78
CA LEU A 420 -14.62 15.89 3.64
C LEU A 420 -13.92 14.96 2.65
N ILE A 421 -14.45 14.87 1.44
CA ILE A 421 -13.81 14.20 0.31
C ILE A 421 -12.82 15.20 -0.28
N VAL A 422 -11.55 14.85 -0.35
CA VAL A 422 -10.47 15.69 -0.87
C VAL A 422 -9.82 15.00 -2.06
N THR A 423 -9.51 15.75 -3.12
CA THR A 423 -8.59 15.30 -4.17
C THR A 423 -7.17 15.75 -3.87
N ALA A 424 -6.18 14.90 -4.10
CA ALA A 424 -4.84 15.39 -4.40
C ALA A 424 -4.91 16.26 -5.66
N HIS A 425 -4.11 17.32 -5.72
CA HIS A 425 -4.10 18.33 -6.78
C HIS A 425 -4.27 17.68 -8.19
N PRO A 426 -5.17 18.16 -9.06
CA PRO A 426 -5.29 17.65 -10.42
C PRO A 426 -4.09 18.16 -11.22
N THR A 427 -2.99 17.42 -11.19
CA THR A 427 -1.85 17.62 -12.10
C THR A 427 -1.96 16.78 -13.36
N ASP A 428 -2.92 15.84 -13.41
CA ASP A 428 -3.09 14.93 -14.54
C ASP A 428 -4.56 14.90 -15.01
N GLN A 429 -4.80 15.29 -16.26
CA GLN A 429 -6.13 15.21 -16.88
C GLN A 429 -6.52 13.75 -17.23
N GLY A 430 -5.57 12.81 -17.19
CA GLY A 430 -5.78 11.41 -17.59
C GLY A 430 -5.90 10.39 -16.45
N SER A 431 -5.49 10.72 -15.22
CA SER A 431 -5.38 9.73 -14.13
C SER A 431 -6.53 9.76 -13.12
N ALA A 432 -7.46 10.70 -13.24
CA ALA A 432 -8.60 10.73 -12.34
C ALA A 432 -9.50 9.54 -12.64
N LEU A 433 -9.56 8.57 -11.72
CA LEU A 433 -10.73 7.70 -11.58
C LEU A 433 -11.95 8.64 -11.63
N ARG A 434 -12.72 8.56 -12.72
CA ARG A 434 -13.82 9.50 -12.97
C ARG A 434 -14.71 9.48 -11.73
N GLY A 435 -14.76 10.61 -11.03
CA GLY A 435 -15.68 10.78 -9.92
C GLY A 435 -17.13 10.54 -10.38
N PRO A 436 -18.06 10.33 -9.44
CA PRO A 436 -19.45 10.04 -9.77
C PRO A 436 -19.99 11.04 -10.81
N ALA A 437 -20.66 10.51 -11.83
CA ALA A 437 -21.24 11.30 -12.90
C ALA A 437 -22.15 12.39 -12.30
N GLY A 438 -21.76 13.66 -12.47
CA GLY A 438 -22.51 14.81 -11.97
C GLY A 438 -21.70 15.80 -11.11
N VAL A 439 -20.47 15.48 -10.70
CA VAL A 439 -19.59 16.44 -9.99
C VAL A 439 -18.77 17.21 -11.01
N GLY A 440 -19.35 18.28 -11.56
CA GLY A 440 -18.59 19.27 -12.33
C GLY A 440 -17.54 19.97 -11.47
N ALA A 441 -16.46 20.45 -12.09
CA ALA A 441 -15.47 21.26 -11.40
C ALA A 441 -16.15 22.46 -10.75
N VAL A 442 -16.16 22.52 -9.41
CA VAL A 442 -16.60 23.72 -8.70
C VAL A 442 -15.45 24.72 -8.78
N GLY A 443 -15.54 25.62 -9.76
CA GLY A 443 -14.69 26.80 -9.83
C GLY A 443 -14.85 27.58 -8.52
N GLY A 444 -13.74 27.86 -7.86
CA GLY A 444 -13.71 28.57 -6.60
C GLY A 444 -14.11 30.03 -6.81
N ASP A 445 -15.41 30.30 -6.78
CA ASP A 445 -15.90 31.63 -6.44
C ASP A 445 -16.59 31.54 -5.08
N ALA A 446 -16.09 32.36 -4.17
CA ALA A 446 -16.65 32.56 -2.85
C ALA A 446 -18.01 33.24 -2.99
N ASN A 447 -19.07 32.46 -3.16
CA ASN A 447 -20.40 32.91 -2.77
C ASN A 447 -21.33 31.75 -2.39
N THR A 448 -22.04 32.01 -1.30
CA THR A 448 -22.90 31.12 -0.52
C THR A 448 -24.15 30.65 -1.27
N ASP A 449 -24.66 29.49 -0.84
CA ASP A 449 -25.97 28.88 -1.13
C ASP A 449 -26.18 28.18 -2.48
N THR A 450 -25.89 26.88 -2.51
CA THR A 450 -26.72 25.92 -3.25
C THR A 450 -26.82 24.60 -2.49
N SER A 451 -28.03 24.32 -1.98
CA SER A 451 -28.45 23.02 -1.48
C SER A 451 -28.70 22.06 -2.65
N VAL A 452 -28.07 20.88 -2.64
CA VAL A 452 -28.41 19.80 -3.56
C VAL A 452 -29.23 18.76 -2.80
N HIS A 453 -30.51 18.65 -3.17
CA HIS A 453 -31.42 17.63 -2.67
C HIS A 453 -30.99 16.23 -3.15
N GLY A 454 -31.03 15.27 -2.23
CA GLY A 454 -30.57 13.90 -2.44
C GLY A 454 -31.35 13.15 -3.51
N ALA A 455 -30.61 12.43 -4.34
CA ALA A 455 -31.10 11.22 -5.00
C ALA A 455 -30.76 10.02 -4.09
N ARG A 456 -31.77 9.23 -3.76
CA ARG A 456 -31.64 7.97 -3.02
C ARG A 456 -30.87 6.96 -3.87
N TYR A 457 -29.85 6.34 -3.30
CA TYR A 457 -29.43 4.96 -3.57
C TYR A 457 -29.18 4.28 -2.23
#